data_AF-A0A5N6GLN7-F1
#
_entry.id   AF-A0A5N6GLN7-F1
#
_cell.length_a   1.000
_cell.length_b   1.000
_cell.length_c   1.000
_cell.angle_alpha   90.00
_cell.angle_beta   90.00
_cell.angle_gamma   90.00
#
_symmetry.space_group_name_H-M   'P 1'
#
loop_
_entity.id
_entity.type
_entity.pdbx_description
1 polymer ?
#
loop_
_entity_poly.entity_id
_entity_poly.type
_entity_poly.pdbx_seq_one_letter_code
_entity_poly.pdbx_strand_id
1 'polypeptide(L)'
;MTPSSRSLQASAFSFAILSIGHTPSFRHISGTKPSACGIVGWYQGSAFFLMTSLIHYQWSRNPRTLQDPTNKAIAIVTNALLWVSSVWYFRTGIKENGWVVGLGAALQAWAVGRASLR
;
A
#
# COMPACT_ATOMS: atom_id res chain seq x y z
N MET A 1 20.96 11.41 16.33
CA MET A 1 20.04 11.23 15.20
C MET A 1 19.63 9.76 15.14
N THR A 2 18.34 9.44 15.15
CA THR A 2 17.87 8.05 14.95
C THR A 2 18.20 7.61 13.53
N PRO A 3 18.87 6.46 13.33
CA PRO A 3 19.21 6.00 11.99
C PRO A 3 17.94 5.75 11.16
N SER A 4 17.94 6.23 9.92
CA SER A 4 16.83 6.06 9.00
C SER A 4 16.65 4.60 8.59
N SER A 5 15.42 4.18 8.31
CA SER A 5 15.13 2.81 7.88
C SER A 5 15.11 2.68 6.36
N ARG A 6 16.15 2.07 5.79
CA ARG A 6 16.23 1.81 4.33
C ARG A 6 15.09 0.93 3.81
N SER A 7 14.59 -0.03 4.61
CA SER A 7 13.46 -0.87 4.19
C SER A 7 12.16 -0.09 4.09
N LEU A 8 11.91 0.84 5.02
CA LEU A 8 10.76 1.74 4.97
C LEU A 8 10.88 2.76 3.84
N GLN A 9 12.09 3.27 3.55
CA GLN A 9 12.32 4.14 2.38
C GLN A 9 12.05 3.42 1.06
N ALA A 10 12.58 2.21 0.90
CA ALA A 10 12.34 1.40 -0.29
C ALA A 10 10.84 1.10 -0.45
N SER A 11 10.18 0.71 0.64
CA SER A 11 8.74 0.47 0.64
C SER A 11 7.93 1.73 0.32
N ALA A 12 8.30 2.88 0.88
CA ALA A 12 7.67 4.16 0.55
C ALA A 12 7.77 4.47 -0.95
N PHE A 13 8.95 4.28 -1.54
CA PHE A 13 9.17 4.49 -2.97
C PHE A 13 8.34 3.51 -3.82
N SER A 14 8.28 2.24 -3.44
CA SER A 14 7.42 1.25 -4.11
C SER A 14 5.96 1.67 -4.10
N PHE A 15 5.42 2.12 -2.96
CA PHE A 15 4.03 2.58 -2.89
C PHE A 15 3.76 3.87 -3.68
N ALA A 16 4.75 4.75 -3.82
CA ALA A 16 4.64 5.92 -4.69
C ALA A 16 4.52 5.50 -6.17
N ILE A 17 5.37 4.57 -6.60
CA ILE A 17 5.29 3.99 -7.96
C ILE A 17 3.94 3.31 -8.15
N LEU A 18 3.47 2.52 -7.18
CA LEU A 18 2.15 1.88 -7.25
C LEU A 18 1.01 2.88 -7.36
N SER A 19 1.05 3.98 -6.60
CA SER A 19 0.05 5.06 -6.74
C SER A 19 0.01 5.64 -8.15
N ILE A 20 1.19 5.95 -8.71
CA ILE A 20 1.30 6.54 -10.04
C ILE A 20 0.84 5.54 -11.09
N GLY A 21 1.30 4.28 -11.03
CA GLY A 21 0.97 3.23 -11.99
C GLY A 21 -0.49 2.77 -11.90
N HIS A 22 -1.08 2.73 -10.71
CA HIS A 22 -2.48 2.35 -10.52
C HIS A 22 -3.39 3.34 -11.24
N THR A 23 -3.14 4.64 -11.15
CA THR A 23 -4.00 5.70 -11.71
C THR A 23 -4.38 5.50 -13.19
N PRO A 24 -3.44 5.32 -14.14
CA PRO A 24 -3.76 5.08 -15.55
C PRO A 24 -4.28 3.66 -15.82
N SER A 25 -3.97 2.67 -14.98
CA SER A 25 -4.32 1.26 -15.21
C SER A 25 -5.83 0.99 -15.25
N PHE A 26 -6.68 1.88 -14.72
CA PHE A 26 -8.14 1.75 -14.83
C PHE A 26 -8.61 1.53 -16.27
N ARG A 27 -7.97 2.22 -17.22
CA ARG A 27 -8.34 2.19 -18.65
C ARG A 27 -8.01 0.87 -19.33
N HIS A 28 -7.19 0.03 -18.70
CA HIS A 28 -6.67 -1.21 -19.26
C HIS A 28 -7.28 -2.47 -18.60
N ILE A 29 -8.27 -2.31 -17.72
CA ILE A 29 -8.93 -3.45 -17.08
C ILE A 29 -9.98 -4.03 -18.03
N SER A 30 -9.58 -5.08 -18.74
CA SER A 30 -10.45 -5.84 -19.66
C SER A 30 -11.74 -6.30 -18.99
N GLY A 31 -12.88 -6.14 -19.68
CA GLY A 31 -14.17 -6.67 -19.24
C GLY A 31 -14.92 -5.84 -18.19
N THR A 32 -14.43 -4.63 -17.85
CA THR A 32 -15.14 -3.73 -16.91
C THR A 32 -15.86 -2.60 -17.65
N LYS A 33 -17.14 -2.37 -17.32
CA LYS A 33 -17.87 -1.17 -17.78
C LYS A 33 -17.53 -0.02 -16.82
N PRO A 34 -17.06 1.15 -17.30
CA PRO A 34 -16.76 2.28 -16.43
C PRO A 34 -18.05 2.80 -15.79
N SER A 35 -18.22 2.58 -14.49
CA SER A 35 -19.24 3.25 -13.69
C SER A 35 -18.61 4.38 -12.88
N ALA A 36 -19.37 5.43 -12.56
CA ALA A 36 -18.87 6.54 -11.75
C ALA A 36 -18.31 6.05 -10.40
N CYS A 37 -18.99 5.12 -9.73
CA CYS A 37 -18.50 4.51 -8.49
C CYS A 37 -17.21 3.71 -8.67
N GLY A 38 -17.06 3.00 -9.79
CA GLY A 38 -15.84 2.25 -10.11
C GLY A 38 -14.64 3.18 -10.36
N ILE A 39 -14.85 4.30 -11.06
CA ILE A 39 -13.83 5.32 -11.30
C ILE A 39 -13.40 5.98 -9.99
N VAL A 40 -14.36 6.40 -9.16
CA VAL A 40 -14.07 7.04 -7.86
C VAL A 40 -13.31 6.08 -6.96
N GLY A 41 -13.76 4.82 -6.84
CA GLY A 41 -13.07 3.79 -6.05
C GLY A 41 -11.64 3.54 -6.55
N TRP A 42 -11.42 3.65 -7.85
CA TRP A 42 -10.09 3.51 -8.44
C TRP A 42 -9.13 4.63 -8.01
N TYR A 43 -9.56 5.90 -8.13
CA TYR A 43 -8.76 7.04 -7.67
C TYR A 43 -8.55 7.03 -6.15
N GLN A 44 -9.55 6.55 -5.39
CA GLN A 44 -9.41 6.33 -3.95
C GLN A 44 -8.31 5.31 -3.66
N GLY A 45 -8.20 4.23 -4.44
CA GLY A 45 -7.11 3.26 -4.35
C GLY A 45 -5.73 3.88 -4.63
N SER A 46 -5.63 4.74 -5.65
CA SER A 46 -4.38 5.48 -5.92
C SER A 46 -3.99 6.38 -4.75
N ALA A 47 -4.92 7.17 -4.23
CA ALA A 47 -4.69 8.00 -3.06
C ALA A 47 -4.28 7.18 -1.82
N PHE A 48 -4.87 6.00 -1.63
CA PHE A 48 -4.49 5.08 -0.57
C PHE A 48 -3.03 4.61 -0.69
N PHE A 49 -2.56 4.24 -1.88
CA PHE A 49 -1.15 3.90 -2.08
C PHE A 49 -0.23 5.10 -1.82
N LEU A 50 -0.62 6.31 -2.24
CA LEU A 50 0.16 7.51 -1.95
C LEU A 50 0.24 7.80 -0.44
N MET A 51 -0.87 7.70 0.29
CA MET A 51 -0.87 7.86 1.74
C MET A 51 0.03 6.81 2.41
N THR A 52 -0.02 5.57 1.94
CA THR A 52 0.85 4.50 2.43
C THR A 52 2.33 4.81 2.16
N SER A 53 2.65 5.38 0.99
CA SER A 53 4.01 5.86 0.70
C SER A 53 4.47 6.93 1.68
N LEU A 54 3.64 7.95 1.90
CA LEU A 54 3.96 9.08 2.78
C LEU A 54 4.16 8.62 4.23
N ILE A 55 3.30 7.72 4.73
CA ILE A 55 3.43 7.24 6.10
C ILE A 55 4.65 6.34 6.28
N HIS A 56 4.99 5.51 5.29
CA HIS A 56 6.24 4.75 5.28
C HIS A 56 7.46 5.67 5.25
N TYR A 57 7.41 6.75 4.47
CA TYR A 57 8.46 7.76 4.45
C TYR A 57 8.61 8.46 5.81
N GLN A 58 7.50 8.81 6.46
CA GLN A 58 7.49 9.37 7.81
C GLN A 58 8.14 8.42 8.82
N TRP A 59 7.69 7.16 8.88
CA TRP A 59 8.27 6.13 9.75
C TRP A 59 9.74 5.87 9.42
N SER A 60 10.16 6.02 8.16
CA SER A 60 11.56 5.83 7.77
C SER A 60 12.50 6.87 8.39
N ARG A 61 12.02 8.10 8.62
CA ARG A 61 12.79 9.19 9.25
C ARG A 61 12.90 9.03 10.76
N ASN A 62 11.89 8.43 11.38
CA ASN A 62 11.92 8.10 12.80
C ASN A 62 11.21 6.75 13.08
N PRO A 63 11.93 5.62 12.97
CA PRO A 63 11.34 4.29 13.12
C PRO A 63 10.72 4.02 14.49
N ARG A 64 11.16 4.72 15.54
CA ARG A 64 10.60 4.59 16.89
C ARG A 64 9.12 4.98 16.98
N THR A 65 8.63 5.77 16.02
CA THR A 65 7.19 6.09 15.93
C THR A 65 6.32 4.85 15.78
N LEU A 66 6.84 3.75 15.22
CA LEU A 66 6.14 2.46 15.16
C LEU A 66 5.94 1.80 16.52
N GLN A 67 6.55 2.28 17.61
CA GLN A 67 6.25 1.80 18.95
C GLN A 67 4.97 2.40 19.53
N ASP A 68 4.52 3.53 18.96
CA ASP A 68 3.24 4.14 19.32
C ASP A 68 2.07 3.22 18.90
N PRO A 69 1.10 2.94 19.80
CA PRO A 69 -0.04 2.08 19.50
C PRO A 69 -0.84 2.52 18.27
N THR A 70 -0.94 3.84 18.03
CA THR A 70 -1.68 4.40 16.88
C THR A 70 -0.97 4.05 15.58
N ASN A 71 0.35 4.20 15.52
CA ASN A 71 1.12 3.82 14.32
C ASN A 71 1.09 2.31 14.07
N LYS A 72 1.10 1.48 15.12
CA LYS A 72 0.90 0.03 14.98
C LYS A 72 -0.50 -0.28 14.42
N ALA A 73 -1.53 0.37 14.95
CA ALA A 73 -2.90 0.21 14.46
C ALA A 73 -3.02 0.61 12.98
N ILE A 74 -2.44 1.74 12.58
CA ILE A 74 -2.41 2.18 11.18
C ILE A 74 -1.70 1.13 10.31
N ALA A 75 -0.54 0.63 10.73
CA ALA A 75 0.18 -0.40 9.99
C ALA A 75 -0.65 -1.69 9.81
N ILE A 76 -1.33 -2.14 10.87
CA ILE A 76 -2.20 -3.33 10.82
C ILE A 76 -3.38 -3.11 9.88
N VAL A 77 -4.08 -1.99 10.00
CA VAL A 77 -5.25 -1.66 9.17
C VAL A 77 -4.84 -1.54 7.70
N THR A 78 -3.74 -0.85 7.39
CA THR A 78 -3.21 -0.75 6.03
C THR A 78 -2.88 -2.12 5.45
N ASN A 79 -2.21 -2.99 6.22
CA ASN A 79 -1.89 -4.34 5.78
C ASN A 79 -3.14 -5.19 5.51
N ALA A 80 -4.13 -5.11 6.41
CA ALA A 80 -5.39 -5.81 6.27
C ALA A 80 -6.14 -5.35 5.02
N LEU A 81 -6.21 -4.04 4.77
CA LEU A 81 -6.82 -3.48 3.56
C LEU A 81 -6.12 -3.98 2.29
N LEU A 82 -4.79 -4.04 2.27
CA LEU A 82 -4.03 -4.58 1.13
C LEU A 82 -4.37 -6.06 0.89
N TRP A 83 -4.35 -6.90 1.93
CA TRP A 83 -4.70 -8.33 1.79
C TRP A 83 -6.14 -8.55 1.34
N VAL A 84 -7.10 -7.86 1.96
CA VAL A 84 -8.52 -7.95 1.58
C VAL A 84 -8.72 -7.50 0.13
N SER A 85 -8.07 -6.40 -0.28
CA SER A 85 -8.14 -5.90 -1.66
C SER A 85 -7.53 -6.90 -2.66
N SER A 86 -6.39 -7.50 -2.33
CA SER A 86 -5.75 -8.53 -3.15
C SER A 86 -6.68 -9.75 -3.35
N VAL A 87 -7.26 -10.26 -2.26
CA VAL A 87 -8.23 -11.37 -2.31
C VAL A 87 -9.46 -11.00 -3.14
N TRP A 88 -9.98 -9.78 -2.97
CA TRP A 88 -11.12 -9.29 -3.74
C TRP A 88 -10.82 -9.25 -5.24
N TYR A 89 -9.66 -8.71 -5.62
CA TYR A 89 -9.23 -8.67 -7.02
C TYR A 89 -9.11 -10.06 -7.65
N PHE A 90 -8.59 -11.05 -6.92
CA PHE A 90 -8.59 -12.44 -7.40
C PHE A 90 -10.00 -13.00 -7.58
N ARG A 91 -10.92 -12.72 -6.65
CA ARG A 91 -12.32 -13.18 -6.71
C ARG A 91 -13.08 -12.56 -7.89
N THR A 92 -12.79 -11.32 -8.24
CA THR A 92 -13.43 -10.61 -9.36
C THR A 92 -12.71 -10.77 -10.70
N GLY A 93 -11.66 -11.60 -10.76
CA GLY A 93 -10.93 -11.92 -11.99
C GLY A 93 -9.88 -10.90 -12.42
N ILE A 94 -9.60 -9.86 -11.62
CA ILE A 94 -8.60 -8.81 -11.90
C ILE A 94 -7.24 -9.24 -11.32
N LYS A 95 -6.69 -10.34 -11.84
CA LYS A 95 -5.61 -11.09 -11.19
C LYS A 95 -4.28 -10.33 -11.12
N GLU A 96 -3.97 -9.52 -12.12
CA GLU A 96 -2.73 -8.72 -12.17
C GLU A 96 -2.69 -7.74 -10.98
N ASN A 97 -3.79 -7.03 -10.72
CA ASN A 97 -3.91 -6.15 -9.55
C ASN A 97 -3.90 -6.96 -8.25
N GLY A 98 -4.52 -8.14 -8.24
CA GLY A 98 -4.45 -9.08 -7.11
C GLY A 98 -3.01 -9.37 -6.70
N TRP A 99 -2.15 -9.73 -7.66
CA TRP A 99 -0.72 -9.97 -7.40
C TRP A 99 0.01 -8.73 -6.92
N VAL A 100 -0.16 -7.61 -7.62
CA VAL A 100 0.54 -6.36 -7.29
C VAL A 100 0.21 -5.90 -5.86
N VAL A 101 -1.07 -5.90 -5.49
CA VAL A 101 -1.51 -5.48 -4.16
C VAL A 101 -1.10 -6.50 -3.08
N GLY A 102 -1.14 -7.79 -3.38
CA GLY A 102 -0.67 -8.84 -2.46
C GLY A 102 0.83 -8.75 -2.18
N LEU A 103 1.65 -8.50 -3.21
CA LEU A 103 3.08 -8.21 -3.04
C LEU A 103 3.30 -6.92 -2.23
N GLY A 104 2.46 -5.90 -2.44
CA GLY A 104 2.44 -4.70 -1.61
C GLY A 104 2.18 -4.99 -0.13
N ALA A 105 1.21 -5.87 0.17
CA ALA A 105 0.90 -6.31 1.53
C ALA A 105 2.11 -7.01 2.19
N ALA A 106 2.73 -7.95 1.48
CA ALA A 106 3.92 -8.64 1.95
C ALA A 106 5.08 -7.66 2.22
N LEU A 107 5.32 -6.72 1.30
CA LEU A 107 6.33 -5.68 1.45
C LEU A 107 6.06 -4.77 2.65
N GLN A 108 4.79 -4.37 2.84
CA GLN A 108 4.35 -3.54 3.96
C GLN A 108 4.65 -4.21 5.30
N ALA A 109 4.17 -5.45 5.44
CA ALA A 109 4.34 -6.24 6.66
C ALA A 109 5.82 -6.48 6.97
N TRP A 110 6.63 -6.81 5.95
CA TRP A 110 8.06 -7.01 6.11
C TRP A 110 8.79 -5.72 6.51
N ALA A 111 8.52 -4.60 5.84
CA ALA A 111 9.20 -3.34 6.09
C ALA A 111 8.87 -2.80 7.50
N VAL A 112 7.61 -2.86 7.92
CA VAL A 112 7.16 -2.47 9.26
C VAL A 112 7.66 -3.43 10.32
N GLY A 113 7.55 -4.74 10.11
CA GLY A 113 8.04 -5.75 11.05
C GLY A 113 9.54 -5.58 11.32
N ARG A 114 10.34 -5.44 10.26
CA ARG A 114 11.79 -5.19 10.38
C ARG A 114 12.12 -3.89 11.11
N ALA A 115 11.34 -2.84 10.88
CA ALA A 115 11.55 -1.56 11.55
C ALA A 115 11.10 -1.56 13.02
N SER A 116 10.10 -2.37 13.37
CA SER A 116 9.57 -2.49 14.73
C SER A 116 10.47 -3.31 15.67
N LEU A 117 11.37 -4.12 15.10
CA LEU A 117 12.38 -4.91 15.82
C LEU A 117 13.68 -4.14 16.12
N ARG A 118 13.77 -2.87 15.70
CA ARG A 118 14.94 -1.99 15.91
C ARG A 118 14.64 -0.91 16.93
#